data_AF-A0A0G1LLA2-F1
#
_entry.id   AF-A0A0G1LLA2-F1
#
_cell.length_a   1.000
_cell.length_b   1.000
_cell.length_c   1.000
_cell.angle_alpha   90.00
_cell.angle_beta   90.00
_cell.angle_gamma   90.00
#
_symmetry.space_group_name_H-M   'P 1'
#
loop_
_entity.id
_entity.type
_entity.pdbx_description
1 polymer ?
#
loop_
_entity_poly.entity_id
_entity_poly.type
_entity_poly.pdbx_seq_one_letter_code
_entity_poly.pdbx_strand_id
1 'polypeptide(L)'
;MDGDTALKFVRSRHSTGESGTDFDRGKRQQIVISALKEKVLTPDFLLNEKKVSDLLDLINSRLRTNLKPELYPTLAKLAIDMQGKPIKNIVLSDRPDENGITILYNPPVYQYAGQWVLIPKQNNWSALKQYIQNRLDGTQ
;
A
#
# COMPACT_ATOMS: atom_id res chain seq x y z
N MET A 1 -14.58 12.95 -1.70
CA MET A 1 -14.26 12.47 -0.35
C MET A 1 -13.39 13.52 0.32
N ASP A 2 -13.74 13.97 1.52
CA ASP A 2 -12.90 14.86 2.32
C ASP A 2 -11.89 14.07 3.19
N GLY A 3 -11.01 14.78 3.89
CA GLY A 3 -9.96 14.16 4.72
C GLY A 3 -10.51 13.28 5.84
N ASP A 4 -11.56 13.71 6.52
CA ASP A 4 -12.17 12.95 7.62
C ASP A 4 -12.83 11.67 7.13
N THR A 5 -13.51 11.73 5.98
CA THR A 5 -14.12 10.56 5.34
C THR A 5 -13.05 9.60 4.82
N ALA A 6 -11.96 10.11 4.24
CA ALA A 6 -10.83 9.30 3.81
C ALA A 6 -10.16 8.59 4.99
N LEU A 7 -9.98 9.30 6.10
CA LEU A 7 -9.41 8.73 7.33
C LEU A 7 -10.31 7.63 7.90
N LYS A 8 -11.63 7.83 7.95
CA LYS A 8 -12.59 6.79 8.37
C LYS A 8 -12.53 5.58 7.43
N PHE A 9 -12.50 5.81 6.12
CA PHE A 9 -12.45 4.76 5.11
C PHE A 9 -11.22 3.87 5.25
N VAL A 10 -10.01 4.44 5.39
CA VAL A 10 -8.76 3.66 5.52
C VAL A 10 -8.56 3.01 6.89
N ARG A 11 -9.33 3.40 7.90
CA ARG A 11 -9.27 2.85 9.27
C ARG A 11 -10.32 1.78 9.55
N SER A 12 -11.29 1.56 8.65
CA SER A 12 -12.36 0.59 8.88
C SER A 12 -11.82 -0.85 8.93
N ARG A 13 -12.19 -1.58 10.01
CA ARG A 13 -11.76 -2.95 10.35
C ARG A 13 -12.87 -3.82 10.95
N HIS A 14 -14.12 -3.36 10.96
CA HIS A 14 -15.20 -4.01 11.74
C HIS A 14 -16.54 -4.04 11.00
N SER A 15 -16.52 -3.98 9.67
CA SER A 15 -17.74 -4.28 8.89
C SER A 15 -18.08 -5.76 9.00
N THR A 16 -19.36 -6.08 9.14
CA THR A 16 -19.88 -7.44 9.13
C THR A 16 -19.54 -8.16 7.82
N GLY A 17 -19.15 -9.44 7.88
CA GLY A 17 -18.84 -10.27 6.72
C GLY A 17 -17.37 -10.20 6.27
N GLU A 18 -17.11 -10.62 5.03
CA GLU A 18 -15.74 -10.81 4.52
C GLU A 18 -14.91 -9.53 4.37
N SER A 19 -15.54 -8.35 4.43
CA SER A 19 -14.93 -7.02 4.23
C SER A 19 -14.37 -6.36 5.51
N GLY A 20 -14.52 -7.02 6.66
CA GLY A 20 -14.08 -6.54 7.98
C GLY A 20 -12.65 -6.89 8.34
N THR A 21 -11.82 -7.37 7.40
CA THR A 21 -10.48 -7.86 7.74
C THR A 21 -9.40 -6.80 7.62
N ASP A 22 -8.23 -7.06 8.21
CA ASP A 22 -7.05 -6.22 8.03
C ASP A 22 -6.58 -6.17 6.57
N PHE A 23 -6.81 -7.26 5.82
CA PHE A 23 -6.49 -7.33 4.40
C PHE A 23 -7.35 -6.36 3.58
N ASP A 24 -8.63 -6.22 3.91
CA ASP A 24 -9.50 -5.24 3.24
C ASP A 24 -9.16 -3.81 3.63
N ARG A 25 -8.71 -3.60 4.87
CA ARG A 25 -8.12 -2.32 5.27
C ARG A 25 -6.92 -1.97 4.38
N GLY A 26 -6.02 -2.92 4.15
CA GLY A 26 -4.88 -2.74 3.23
C GLY A 26 -5.32 -2.36 1.81
N LYS A 27 -6.35 -3.05 1.27
CA LYS A 27 -6.93 -2.70 -0.04
C LYS A 27 -7.49 -1.28 -0.08
N ARG A 28 -8.22 -0.84 0.96
CA ARG A 28 -8.76 0.53 1.07
C ARG A 28 -7.64 1.57 1.09
N GLN A 29 -6.55 1.29 1.81
CA GLN A 29 -5.36 2.16 1.82
C GLN A 29 -4.76 2.29 0.42
N GLN A 30 -4.62 1.18 -0.32
CA GLN A 30 -4.12 1.19 -1.71
C GLN A 30 -5.03 2.00 -2.64
N ILE A 31 -6.35 1.93 -2.47
CA ILE A 31 -7.32 2.72 -3.24
C ILE A 31 -7.10 4.22 -2.99
N VAL A 32 -6.98 4.64 -1.74
CA VAL A 32 -6.77 6.06 -1.40
C VAL A 32 -5.42 6.56 -1.92
N ILE A 33 -4.36 5.76 -1.82
CA ILE A 33 -3.04 6.11 -2.39
C ILE A 33 -3.12 6.26 -3.91
N SER A 34 -3.82 5.35 -4.59
CA SER A 34 -4.02 5.38 -6.05
C SER A 34 -4.80 6.61 -6.48
N ALA A 35 -5.89 6.94 -5.77
CA ALA A 35 -6.69 8.13 -6.04
C ALA A 35 -5.91 9.44 -5.78
N LEU A 36 -5.09 9.48 -4.73
CA LEU A 36 -4.21 10.63 -4.46
C LEU A 36 -3.20 10.81 -5.60
N LYS A 37 -2.55 9.72 -6.04
CA LYS A 37 -1.64 9.71 -7.18
C LYS A 37 -2.33 10.28 -8.43
N GLU A 38 -3.51 9.77 -8.78
CA GLU A 38 -4.27 10.26 -9.93
C GLU A 38 -4.60 11.75 -9.83
N LYS A 39 -4.95 12.23 -8.63
CA LYS A 39 -5.26 13.65 -8.40
C LYS A 39 -4.05 14.56 -8.61
N VAL A 40 -2.90 14.19 -8.06
CA VAL A 40 -1.67 15.03 -8.11
C VAL A 40 -0.97 14.96 -9.46
N LEU A 41 -1.21 13.93 -10.26
CA LEU A 41 -0.64 13.78 -11.61
C LEU A 41 -1.49 14.40 -12.73
N THR A 42 -2.53 15.15 -12.39
CA THR A 42 -3.30 15.89 -13.41
C THR A 42 -2.52 17.11 -13.90
N PRO A 43 -2.63 17.48 -15.19
CA PRO A 43 -2.01 18.71 -15.70
C PRO A 43 -2.42 19.97 -14.89
N ASP A 44 -3.68 20.06 -14.46
CA ASP A 44 -4.19 21.15 -13.61
C ASP A 44 -3.49 21.24 -12.23
N PHE A 45 -3.04 20.11 -11.69
CA PHE A 45 -2.28 20.10 -10.45
C PHE A 45 -0.81 20.43 -10.71
N LEU A 46 -0.18 19.74 -11.66
CA LEU A 46 1.24 19.84 -11.94
C LEU A 46 1.67 21.20 -12.50
N LEU A 47 0.83 21.84 -13.32
CA LEU A 47 1.10 23.17 -13.90
C LEU A 47 0.72 24.32 -12.96
N ASN A 48 0.17 24.01 -11.78
CA ASN A 48 -0.19 25.01 -10.79
C ASN A 48 0.89 25.08 -9.71
N GLU A 49 1.80 26.05 -9.86
CA GLU A 49 2.95 26.24 -8.96
C GLU A 49 2.54 26.34 -7.49
N LYS A 50 1.42 27.03 -7.19
CA LYS A 50 0.91 27.16 -5.82
C LYS A 50 0.50 25.80 -5.24
N LYS A 51 -0.29 24.99 -5.97
CA LYS A 51 -0.71 23.65 -5.52
C LYS A 51 0.50 22.73 -5.28
N VAL A 52 1.50 22.79 -6.16
CA VAL A 52 2.73 22.00 -6.02
C VAL A 52 3.52 22.44 -4.80
N SER A 53 3.73 23.75 -4.60
CA SER A 53 4.41 24.27 -3.42
C SER A 53 3.70 23.89 -2.12
N ASP A 54 2.38 24.08 -2.06
CA ASP A 54 1.56 23.73 -0.89
C ASP A 54 1.68 22.22 -0.55
N LEU A 55 1.78 21.36 -1.56
CA LEU A 55 1.99 19.92 -1.35
C LEU A 55 3.39 19.61 -0.82
N LEU A 56 4.43 20.24 -1.35
CA LEU A 56 5.81 20.06 -0.89
C LEU A 56 5.96 20.53 0.57
N ASP A 57 5.36 21.67 0.92
CA ASP A 57 5.35 22.19 2.29
C ASP A 57 4.60 21.25 3.24
N LEU A 58 3.49 20.66 2.79
CA LEU A 58 2.77 19.65 3.56
C LEU A 58 3.63 18.39 3.78
N ILE A 59 4.31 17.89 2.74
CA ILE A 59 5.21 16.74 2.85
C ILE A 59 6.32 17.05 3.86
N ASN A 60 6.99 18.20 3.75
CA ASN A 60 8.09 18.59 4.63
C ASN A 60 7.66 18.81 6.09
N SER A 61 6.44 19.32 6.33
CA SER A 61 5.97 19.68 7.67
C SER A 61 5.12 18.60 8.36
N ARG A 62 4.63 17.59 7.63
CA ARG A 62 3.72 16.55 8.16
C ARG A 62 4.18 15.12 7.90
N LEU A 63 5.12 14.88 6.97
CA LEU A 63 5.66 13.55 6.71
C LEU A 63 7.13 13.47 7.13
N ARG A 64 7.47 12.38 7.80
CA ARG A 64 8.87 12.04 8.09
C ARG A 64 9.38 11.15 6.96
N THR A 65 10.36 11.63 6.21
CA THR A 65 10.96 10.91 5.09
C THR A 65 12.46 11.21 5.00
N ASN A 66 13.23 10.27 4.45
CA ASN A 66 14.63 10.45 4.10
C ASN A 66 14.83 10.75 2.59
N LEU A 67 13.72 10.92 1.85
CA LEU A 67 13.77 11.35 0.46
C LEU A 67 14.32 12.77 0.40
N LYS A 68 15.45 12.94 -0.29
CA LYS A 68 16.06 14.26 -0.46
C LYS A 68 15.23 15.09 -1.47
N PRO A 69 15.05 16.41 -1.24
CA PRO A 69 14.25 17.25 -2.13
C PRO A 69 14.68 17.23 -3.61
N GLU A 70 15.97 16.99 -3.89
CA GLU A 70 16.49 16.91 -5.25
C GLU A 70 15.95 15.70 -6.03
N LEU A 71 15.41 14.69 -5.34
CA LEU A 71 14.77 13.52 -5.97
C LEU A 71 13.32 13.78 -6.37
N TYR A 72 12.66 14.83 -5.86
CA TYR A 72 11.25 15.08 -6.12
C TYR A 72 10.92 15.26 -7.62
N PRO A 73 11.70 16.01 -8.42
CA PRO A 73 11.48 16.10 -9.86
C PRO A 73 11.59 14.75 -10.57
N THR A 74 12.57 13.91 -10.18
CA THR A 74 12.74 12.56 -10.75
C THR A 74 11.56 11.65 -10.40
N LEU A 75 11.10 11.70 -9.15
CA LEU A 75 9.92 10.93 -8.71
C LEU A 75 8.64 11.41 -9.40
N ALA A 76 8.48 12.73 -9.59
CA ALA A 76 7.37 13.30 -10.33
C ALA A 76 7.36 12.84 -11.79
N LYS A 77 8.52 12.89 -12.46
CA LYS A 77 8.67 12.37 -13.83
C LYS A 77 8.33 10.88 -13.91
N LEU A 78 8.87 10.06 -13.02
CA LEU A 78 8.55 8.63 -12.95
C LEU A 78 7.05 8.41 -12.78
N ALA A 79 6.39 9.17 -11.91
CA ALA A 79 4.96 9.05 -11.67
C ALA A 79 4.13 9.43 -12.91
N ILE A 80 4.52 10.47 -13.65
CA ILE A 80 3.93 10.83 -14.94
C ILE A 80 4.14 9.72 -15.98
N ASP A 81 5.35 9.18 -16.10
CA ASP A 81 5.68 8.08 -17.03
C ASP A 81 4.93 6.77 -16.69
N MET A 82 4.42 6.66 -15.46
CA MET A 82 3.58 5.57 -14.97
C MET A 82 2.07 5.88 -15.01
N GLN A 83 1.66 7.06 -15.47
CA GLN A 83 0.25 7.42 -15.58
C GLN A 83 -0.46 6.47 -16.55
N GLY A 84 -1.63 5.96 -16.14
CA GLY A 84 -2.39 4.97 -16.91
C GLY A 84 -1.83 3.54 -16.91
N LYS A 85 -0.63 3.31 -16.34
CA LYS A 85 -0.10 1.94 -16.19
C LYS A 85 -0.75 1.23 -15.00
N PRO A 86 -1.06 -0.07 -15.12
CA PRO A 86 -1.62 -0.82 -14.01
C PRO A 86 -0.61 -0.89 -12.86
N ILE A 87 -1.07 -0.61 -11.65
CA ILE A 87 -0.29 -0.84 -10.42
C ILE A 87 -0.60 -2.25 -9.93
N LYS A 88 0.43 -3.07 -9.81
CA LYS A 88 0.31 -4.39 -9.19
C LYS A 88 0.23 -4.24 -7.68
N ASN A 89 -0.90 -4.65 -7.09
CA ASN A 89 -1.10 -4.69 -5.66
C ASN A 89 -0.83 -6.09 -5.14
N ILE A 90 0.13 -6.22 -4.22
CA ILE A 90 0.46 -7.49 -3.57
C ILE A 90 -0.05 -7.43 -2.13
N VAL A 91 -1.06 -8.26 -1.82
CA VAL A 91 -1.57 -8.40 -0.45
C VAL A 91 -0.97 -9.65 0.16
N LEU A 92 -0.27 -9.48 1.28
CA LEU A 92 0.23 -10.60 2.07
C LEU A 92 -0.88 -11.05 3.03
N SER A 93 -1.39 -12.28 2.86
CA SER A 93 -2.48 -12.81 3.68
C SER A 93 -2.33 -14.29 3.98
N ASP A 94 -3.16 -14.78 4.91
CA ASP A 94 -3.33 -16.20 5.23
C ASP A 94 -4.34 -16.91 4.31
N ARG A 95 -4.77 -16.26 3.23
CA ARG A 95 -5.65 -16.82 2.21
C ARG A 95 -4.85 -17.27 0.98
N PRO A 96 -5.35 -18.25 0.21
CA PRO A 96 -4.76 -18.59 -1.08
C PRO A 96 -4.76 -17.38 -2.02
N ASP A 97 -3.65 -17.23 -2.75
CA ASP A 97 -3.50 -16.26 -3.82
C ASP A 97 -4.18 -16.71 -5.12
N GLU A 98 -3.99 -15.97 -6.22
CA GLU A 98 -4.53 -16.30 -7.55
C GLU A 98 -4.10 -17.68 -8.09
N ASN A 99 -2.98 -18.23 -7.59
CA ASN A 99 -2.42 -19.53 -7.95
C ASN A 99 -2.70 -20.61 -6.89
N GLY A 100 -3.52 -20.30 -5.87
CA GLY A 100 -3.84 -21.22 -4.77
C GLY A 100 -2.74 -21.35 -3.72
N ILE A 101 -1.67 -20.55 -3.77
CA ILE A 101 -0.58 -20.59 -2.79
C ILE A 101 -0.95 -19.74 -1.58
N THR A 102 -0.75 -20.30 -0.40
CA THR A 102 -0.88 -19.57 0.87
C THR A 102 0.48 -19.60 1.58
N ILE A 103 1.22 -18.49 1.54
CA ILE A 103 2.60 -18.41 2.08
C ILE A 103 2.65 -18.04 3.58
N LEU A 104 1.64 -17.33 4.07
CA LEU A 104 1.49 -16.97 5.49
C LEU A 104 0.40 -17.79 6.15
N TYR A 105 0.47 -17.93 7.47
CA TYR A 105 -0.63 -18.46 8.26
C TYR A 105 -0.70 -17.79 9.63
N ASN A 106 -1.86 -17.88 10.26
CA ASN A 106 -2.06 -17.51 11.65
C ASN A 106 -1.87 -18.76 12.55
N PRO A 107 -0.81 -18.83 13.38
CA PRO A 107 -0.59 -19.93 14.30
C PRO A 107 -1.52 -19.81 15.51
N PRO A 108 -1.70 -20.89 16.30
CA PRO A 108 -2.44 -20.83 17.54
C PRO A 108 -1.91 -19.72 18.48
N VAL A 109 -2.80 -18.85 18.94
CA VAL A 109 -2.45 -17.61 19.67
C VAL A 109 -1.66 -17.85 20.96
N TYR A 110 -1.76 -19.02 21.59
CA TYR A 110 -1.00 -19.36 22.79
C TYR A 110 0.51 -19.39 22.54
N GLN A 111 0.96 -19.61 21.31
CA GLN A 111 2.38 -19.57 20.93
C GLN A 111 2.94 -18.13 20.91
N TYR A 112 2.07 -17.13 20.90
CA TYR A 112 2.39 -15.71 20.77
C TYR A 112 1.72 -14.85 21.84
N ALA A 113 1.65 -15.33 23.08
CA ALA A 113 1.08 -14.60 24.22
C ALA A 113 -0.35 -14.06 23.97
N GLY A 114 -1.18 -14.86 23.27
CA GLY A 114 -2.55 -14.50 22.94
C GLY A 114 -2.69 -13.55 21.75
N GLN A 115 -1.60 -13.19 21.07
CA GLN A 115 -1.63 -12.24 19.96
C GLN A 115 -1.99 -12.91 18.64
N TRP A 116 -2.73 -12.19 17.79
CA TRP A 116 -2.95 -12.57 16.40
C TRP A 116 -1.74 -12.15 15.56
N VAL A 117 -1.03 -13.10 14.97
CA VAL A 117 0.17 -12.85 14.15
C VAL A 117 0.05 -13.54 12.79
N LEU A 118 0.80 -13.04 11.80
CA LEU A 118 1.02 -13.73 10.54
C LEU A 118 2.49 -14.11 10.45
N ILE A 119 2.75 -15.40 10.20
CA ILE A 119 4.11 -15.91 10.02
C ILE A 119 4.22 -16.72 8.74
N PRO A 120 5.41 -16.80 8.11
CA PRO A 120 5.64 -17.71 7.00
C PRO A 120 5.33 -19.15 7.42
N LYS A 121 4.69 -19.92 6.53
CA LYS A 121 4.53 -21.36 6.76
C LYS A 121 5.88 -22.00 7.03
N GLN A 122 5.88 -22.91 8.02
CA GLN A 122 7.10 -23.61 8.48
C GLN A 122 8.22 -22.67 8.95
N ASN A 123 7.90 -21.41 9.30
CA ASN A 123 8.88 -20.38 9.65
C ASN A 123 9.93 -20.12 8.54
N ASN A 124 9.57 -20.39 7.28
CA ASN A 124 10.48 -20.27 6.15
C ASN A 124 10.48 -18.86 5.55
N TRP A 125 11.32 -17.99 6.09
CA TRP A 125 11.48 -16.60 5.64
C TRP A 125 12.08 -16.49 4.24
N SER A 126 12.95 -17.43 3.84
CA SER A 126 13.51 -17.48 2.49
C SER A 126 12.44 -17.73 1.45
N ALA A 127 11.49 -18.63 1.73
CA ALA A 127 10.34 -18.89 0.87
C ALA A 127 9.42 -17.66 0.78
N LEU A 128 9.16 -16.96 1.89
CA LEU A 128 8.40 -15.70 1.84
C LEU A 128 9.10 -14.64 0.98
N LYS A 129 10.43 -14.51 1.11
CA LYS A 129 11.22 -13.58 0.30
C LYS A 129 11.11 -13.92 -1.19
N GLN A 130 11.29 -15.18 -1.56
CA GLN A 130 11.16 -15.65 -2.94
C GLN A 130 9.75 -15.42 -3.48
N TYR A 131 8.72 -15.72 -2.68
CA TYR A 131 7.33 -15.47 -3.03
C TYR A 131 7.05 -14.00 -3.35
N ILE A 132 7.63 -13.07 -2.59
CA ILE A 132 7.52 -11.63 -2.84
C ILE A 132 8.28 -11.24 -4.11
N GLN A 133 9.50 -11.74 -4.31
CA GLN A 133 10.33 -11.45 -5.49
C GLN A 133 9.63 -11.87 -6.79
N ASN A 134 9.15 -13.11 -6.87
CA ASN A 134 8.38 -13.62 -8.02
C ASN A 134 7.19 -12.70 -8.38
N ARG A 135 6.53 -12.15 -7.36
CA ARG A 135 5.42 -11.22 -7.58
C ARG A 135 5.86 -9.85 -8.06
N LEU A 136 7.00 -9.35 -7.62
CA LEU A 136 7.52 -8.07 -8.09
C LEU A 136 8.05 -8.17 -9.52
N ASP A 137 8.74 -9.27 -9.84
CA ASP A 137 9.42 -9.46 -11.12
C ASP A 137 8.48 -10.00 -12.23
N GLY A 138 7.31 -10.52 -11.85
CA GLY A 138 6.35 -11.08 -12.79
C GLY A 138 6.69 -12.50 -13.28
N THR A 139 7.76 -13.09 -12.75
CA THR A 139 8.11 -14.50 -12.91
C THR A 139 7.24 -15.34 -11.98
N GLN A 140 6.24 -16.03 -12.56
CA GLN A 140 5.49 -17.06 -11.86
C GLN A 140 6.25 -18.38 -11.85
#